data_AF-A0A2S3QMR3-F1
#
_entry.id   AF-A0A2S3QMR3-F1
#
_cell.length_a   1.000
_cell.length_b   1.000
_cell.length_c   1.000
_cell.angle_alpha   90.00
_cell.angle_beta   90.00
_cell.angle_gamma   90.00
#
_symmetry.space_group_name_H-M   'P 1'
#
loop_
_entity.id
_entity.type
_entity.pdbx_description
1 polymer ?
#
loop_
_entity_poly.entity_id
_entity_poly.type
_entity_poly.pdbx_seq_one_letter_code
_entity_poly.pdbx_strand_id
1 'polypeptide(L)'
;MLKHFKTTLPFLIAFTSFSNQFVQAKEISDAQVINEYMKLHRAQYKATCSMKIYNESQKLYKNFLGNGIFIPFKLNGELDEATIKEYLPLMQKKREWIKGVNKRLSKMRSFRNVLSRNREIQNQFEKAMRHNYKYRYIKDLKTKSLVALKSKNEIKKFLTDLEVYLNSLFFLQSFSFPVDHLHLRSEYDKVKDIETAEGKQKSNSAYLLRKIVEDGSVDPKKGRSDLSLRSLIDSVYLRIVGFDKPFLTEDLRYDISDLISRLDGVLRQGYKKTFARTNYWQKKIIEREDYYVDLLNKSKTKDDILKKIFEDKNQARYALSKYIYDKEALVYKFWKRQKEIYRKLYALETILIHEVGRLDDSYGSERRDVAKVVINRVDNPGYNTIESDEPFYQSLLDAGVKDTQKYPWLNVLFKRGQFSFTYFFIPASKGIFCPDQSKSARKLMRKNLKMILDELHNPDKDFKATRYFSRASMLGRMDMSSLWDEYSSMEERPGPLIHNTTRLNTLLNRKNLNFLYSFKDSGEQTYDVYRYKNNVYVHSARTGKFYQYRNPHYFKYFVKNDDY
;
A
#
# COMPACT_ATOMS: atom_id res chain seq x y z
N MET A 1 0.93 -3.54 80.95
CA MET A 1 1.59 -2.69 81.98
C MET A 1 1.60 -1.26 81.45
N LEU A 2 0.65 -0.45 81.91
CA LEU A 2 0.85 0.72 82.78
C LEU A 2 1.64 1.86 82.07
N LYS A 3 0.94 2.92 81.60
CA LYS A 3 0.58 4.18 82.33
C LYS A 3 1.76 5.18 82.28
N HIS A 4 1.65 6.44 81.80
CA HIS A 4 0.69 7.51 82.11
C HIS A 4 0.67 8.60 81.00
N PHE A 5 -0.48 9.15 80.54
CA PHE A 5 -1.38 10.17 81.16
C PHE A 5 -0.76 11.58 81.21
N LYS A 6 -1.25 12.61 80.50
CA LYS A 6 -2.41 13.51 80.75
C LYS A 6 -2.37 14.59 79.61
N THR A 7 -3.42 15.27 79.10
CA THR A 7 -4.67 15.78 79.69
C THR A 7 -5.58 16.37 78.59
N THR A 8 -6.90 16.32 78.83
CA THR A 8 -8.00 17.24 78.41
C THR A 8 -8.45 17.36 76.95
N LEU A 9 -9.62 16.77 76.68
CA LEU A 9 -10.66 17.15 75.69
C LEU A 9 -11.35 18.47 76.15
N PRO A 10 -11.99 19.28 75.27
CA PRO A 10 -13.31 18.91 74.74
C PRO A 10 -13.61 19.29 73.26
N PHE A 11 -14.54 18.52 72.71
CA PHE A 11 -15.53 18.85 71.67
C PHE A 11 -15.69 20.35 71.30
N LEU A 12 -15.72 20.68 70.00
CA LEU A 12 -16.95 20.86 69.20
C LEU A 12 -16.65 21.38 67.79
N ILE A 13 -17.55 20.99 66.89
CA ILE A 13 -17.62 21.23 65.45
C ILE A 13 -17.76 22.73 65.13
N ALA A 14 -16.98 23.22 64.16
CA ALA A 14 -17.39 24.33 63.30
C ALA A 14 -16.63 24.31 61.95
N PHE A 15 -17.42 24.23 60.89
CA PHE A 15 -17.03 24.52 59.51
C PHE A 15 -16.42 25.92 59.38
N THR A 16 -15.24 26.03 58.76
CA THR A 16 -14.88 27.19 57.92
C THR A 16 -13.94 26.75 56.80
N SER A 17 -14.51 26.59 55.61
CA SER A 17 -14.02 27.15 54.35
C SER A 17 -12.52 27.43 54.23
N PHE A 18 -11.75 26.47 53.70
CA PHE A 18 -10.58 26.81 52.90
C PHE A 18 -11.02 26.96 51.45
N SER A 19 -11.21 28.21 51.08
CA SER A 19 -11.45 28.69 49.73
C SER A 19 -10.39 28.17 48.77
N ASN A 20 -10.89 27.58 47.68
CA ASN A 20 -10.22 27.33 46.42
C ASN A 20 -9.25 28.45 46.01
N GLN A 21 -7.96 28.14 46.00
CA GLN A 21 -7.05 28.63 44.96
C GLN A 21 -6.59 27.43 44.13
N PHE A 22 -7.53 26.84 43.39
CA PHE A 22 -7.18 26.13 42.17
C PHE A 22 -6.72 27.20 41.17
N VAL A 23 -5.40 27.35 41.06
CA VAL A 23 -4.80 27.91 39.86
C VAL A 23 -5.18 26.98 38.72
N GLN A 24 -6.29 27.28 38.04
CA GLN A 24 -6.62 26.70 36.74
C GLN A 24 -5.48 27.07 35.79
N ALA A 25 -4.53 26.14 35.62
CA ALA A 25 -3.63 26.19 34.48
C ALA A 25 -4.53 26.21 33.24
N LYS A 26 -4.56 27.36 32.55
CA LYS A 26 -5.35 27.57 31.34
C LYS A 26 -4.98 26.48 30.32
N GLU A 27 -5.87 25.51 30.11
CA GLU A 27 -5.65 24.45 29.12
C GLU A 27 -5.34 25.10 27.77
N ILE A 28 -4.22 24.69 27.17
CA ILE A 28 -3.76 25.23 25.89
C ILE A 28 -4.76 24.74 24.83
N SER A 29 -5.39 25.67 24.12
CA SER A 29 -6.35 25.31 23.07
C SER A 29 -5.66 24.55 21.92
N ASP A 30 -6.40 23.66 21.23
CA ASP A 30 -5.90 22.93 20.05
C ASP A 30 -5.31 23.84 18.98
N ALA A 31 -5.90 25.02 18.79
CA ALA A 31 -5.38 26.01 17.86
C ALA A 31 -3.97 26.48 18.23
N GLN A 32 -3.70 26.68 19.52
CA GLN A 32 -2.37 27.03 20.02
C GLN A 32 -1.40 25.85 19.87
N VAL A 33 -1.82 24.62 20.21
CA VAL A 33 -1.02 23.39 20.03
C VAL A 33 -0.63 23.21 18.56
N ILE A 34 -1.58 23.32 17.63
CA ILE A 34 -1.34 23.19 16.19
C ILE A 34 -0.38 24.28 15.70
N ASN A 35 -0.59 25.53 16.11
CA ASN A 35 0.26 26.62 15.67
C ASN A 35 1.70 26.44 16.16
N GLU A 36 1.88 25.99 17.40
CA GLU A 36 3.20 25.71 17.95
C GLU A 36 3.85 24.50 17.27
N TYR A 37 3.11 23.41 17.04
CA TYR A 37 3.59 22.28 16.23
C TYR A 37 4.07 22.74 14.85
N MET A 38 3.31 23.58 14.15
CA MET A 38 3.71 24.07 12.83
C MET A 38 4.99 24.92 12.86
N LYS A 39 5.26 25.64 13.96
CA LYS A 39 6.55 26.33 14.16
C LYS A 39 7.68 25.33 14.40
N LEU A 40 7.48 24.35 15.29
CA LEU A 40 8.45 23.30 15.58
C LEU A 40 8.79 22.48 14.35
N HIS A 41 7.79 22.08 13.56
CA HIS A 41 7.98 21.36 12.31
C HIS A 41 8.77 22.19 11.28
N ARG A 42 8.50 23.50 11.19
CA ARG A 42 9.30 24.40 10.35
C ARG A 42 10.73 24.56 10.86
N ALA A 43 10.93 24.58 12.17
CA ALA A 43 12.25 24.63 12.79
C ALA A 43 13.05 23.34 12.52
N GLN A 44 12.40 22.18 12.66
CA GLN A 44 12.98 20.89 12.27
C GLN A 44 13.37 20.86 10.80
N TYR A 45 12.46 21.24 9.90
CA TYR A 45 12.75 21.31 8.46
C TYR A 45 13.99 22.17 8.17
N LYS A 46 14.10 23.35 8.80
CA LYS A 46 15.28 24.22 8.64
C LYS A 46 16.57 23.60 9.20
N ALA A 47 16.47 22.82 10.26
CA ALA A 47 17.61 22.19 10.92
C ALA A 47 18.11 20.95 10.16
N THR A 48 17.22 20.17 9.55
CA THR A 48 17.56 18.87 8.96
C THR A 48 17.49 18.84 7.44
N CYS A 49 16.89 19.84 6.80
CA CYS A 49 16.78 19.93 5.36
C CYS A 49 17.43 21.21 4.80
N SER A 50 18.24 21.02 3.77
CA SER A 50 18.74 22.10 2.90
C SER A 50 18.74 21.60 1.47
N MET A 51 18.88 22.51 0.50
CA MET A 51 19.00 22.12 -0.92
C MET A 51 20.18 21.16 -1.14
N LYS A 52 21.29 21.36 -0.41
CA LYS A 52 22.44 20.45 -0.43
C LYS A 52 22.08 19.05 0.06
N ILE A 53 21.35 18.94 1.17
CA ILE A 53 20.91 17.64 1.73
C ILE A 53 19.93 16.94 0.76
N TYR A 54 19.01 17.71 0.18
CA TYR A 54 18.06 17.18 -0.79
C TYR A 54 18.78 16.61 -2.02
N ASN A 55 19.69 17.39 -2.62
CA ASN A 55 20.43 16.98 -3.82
C ASN A 55 21.35 15.79 -3.56
N GLU A 56 22.01 15.74 -2.39
CA GLU A 56 22.85 14.60 -2.03
C GLU A 56 22.03 13.32 -1.86
N SER A 57 20.87 13.37 -1.19
CA SER A 57 20.00 12.18 -1.10
C SER A 57 19.53 11.69 -2.48
N GLN A 58 19.22 12.61 -3.42
CA GLN A 58 18.87 12.24 -4.79
C GLN A 58 20.05 11.61 -5.55
N LYS A 59 21.26 12.13 -5.38
CA LYS A 59 22.48 11.59 -5.99
C LYS A 59 22.77 10.18 -5.48
N LEU A 60 22.77 9.99 -4.16
CA LEU A 60 22.99 8.68 -3.54
C LEU A 60 21.92 7.67 -3.97
N TYR A 61 20.65 8.10 -4.04
CA TYR A 61 19.57 7.27 -4.52
C TYR A 61 19.75 6.84 -5.98
N LYS A 62 20.17 7.76 -6.86
CA LYS A 62 20.48 7.44 -8.27
C LYS A 62 21.63 6.44 -8.37
N ASN A 63 22.69 6.61 -7.58
CA ASN A 63 23.82 5.69 -7.55
C ASN A 63 23.40 4.29 -7.06
N PHE A 64 22.59 4.22 -6.01
CA PHE A 64 22.02 2.96 -5.50
C PHE A 64 21.19 2.21 -6.54
N LEU A 65 20.34 2.92 -7.30
CA LEU A 65 19.53 2.28 -8.35
C LEU A 65 20.38 1.75 -9.51
N GLY A 66 21.51 2.41 -9.82
CA GLY A 66 22.37 2.06 -10.93
C GLY A 66 21.64 2.01 -12.27
N ASN A 67 21.97 1.02 -13.10
CA ASN A 67 21.32 0.77 -14.39
C ASN A 67 20.01 -0.05 -14.29
N GLY A 68 19.61 -0.43 -13.06
CA GLY A 68 18.41 -1.25 -12.82
C GLY A 68 18.54 -2.73 -13.20
N ILE A 69 19.74 -3.20 -13.63
CA ILE A 69 19.98 -4.61 -13.93
C ILE A 69 20.44 -5.33 -12.65
N PHE A 70 19.74 -6.42 -12.33
CA PHE A 70 20.12 -7.30 -11.23
C PHE A 70 21.34 -8.13 -11.63
N ILE A 71 22.33 -8.23 -10.75
CA ILE A 71 23.49 -9.11 -10.95
C ILE A 71 23.48 -10.04 -9.74
N PRO A 72 23.31 -11.36 -9.93
CA PRO A 72 23.28 -12.30 -8.83
C PRO A 72 24.72 -12.52 -8.35
N PHE A 73 25.01 -12.03 -7.16
CA PHE A 73 26.30 -12.26 -6.49
C PHE A 73 26.12 -13.26 -5.35
N LYS A 74 27.13 -14.11 -5.16
CA LYS A 74 27.29 -14.94 -3.97
C LYS A 74 27.72 -14.08 -2.78
N LEU A 75 27.76 -14.68 -1.59
CA LEU A 75 28.17 -13.99 -0.35
C LEU A 75 29.62 -13.49 -0.41
N ASN A 76 30.50 -14.23 -1.09
CA ASN A 76 31.90 -13.86 -1.29
C ASN A 76 32.11 -12.80 -2.41
N GLY A 77 31.03 -12.27 -3.00
CA GLY A 77 31.10 -11.29 -4.09
C GLY A 77 31.38 -11.87 -5.47
N GLU A 78 31.59 -13.18 -5.58
CA GLU A 78 31.69 -13.84 -6.89
C GLU A 78 30.34 -13.83 -7.61
N LEU A 79 30.40 -13.88 -8.94
CA LEU A 79 29.23 -14.04 -9.77
C LEU A 79 28.58 -15.40 -9.51
N ASP A 80 27.26 -15.40 -9.31
CA ASP A 80 26.46 -16.62 -9.29
C ASP A 80 26.15 -17.05 -10.73
N GLU A 81 27.17 -17.59 -11.40
CA GLU A 81 27.08 -18.05 -12.79
C GLU A 81 26.04 -19.15 -12.97
N ALA A 82 25.85 -20.00 -11.95
CA ALA A 82 24.91 -21.12 -12.00
C ALA A 82 23.49 -20.60 -12.19
N THR A 83 23.08 -19.62 -11.37
CA THR A 83 21.77 -18.96 -11.49
C THR A 83 21.59 -18.28 -12.85
N ILE A 84 22.62 -17.62 -13.40
CA ILE A 84 22.51 -16.99 -14.73
C ILE A 84 22.34 -18.04 -15.82
N LYS A 85 23.16 -19.10 -15.80
CA LYS A 85 23.10 -20.21 -16.78
C LYS A 85 21.75 -20.92 -16.75
N GLU A 86 21.19 -21.12 -15.56
CA GLU A 86 19.86 -21.71 -15.36
C GLU A 86 18.77 -20.93 -16.12
N TYR A 87 18.76 -19.59 -16.02
CA TYR A 87 17.70 -18.76 -16.58
C TYR A 87 17.99 -18.17 -17.96
N LEU A 88 19.21 -18.27 -18.48
CA LEU A 88 19.54 -17.76 -19.81
C LEU A 88 18.64 -18.35 -20.92
N PRO A 89 18.34 -19.67 -20.95
CA PRO A 89 17.36 -20.23 -21.88
C PRO A 89 15.97 -19.61 -21.76
N LEU A 90 15.55 -19.23 -20.55
CA LEU A 90 14.27 -18.57 -20.31
C LEU A 90 14.26 -17.13 -20.86
N MET A 91 15.37 -16.41 -20.74
CA MET A 91 15.53 -15.07 -21.34
C MET A 91 15.45 -15.14 -22.88
N GLN A 92 16.10 -16.14 -23.49
CA GLN A 92 16.03 -16.40 -24.92
C GLN A 92 14.60 -16.71 -25.38
N LYS A 93 13.89 -17.59 -24.65
CA LYS A 93 12.46 -17.87 -24.89
C LYS A 93 11.63 -16.60 -24.82
N LYS A 94 11.90 -15.72 -23.86
CA LYS A 94 11.21 -14.42 -23.74
C LYS A 94 11.48 -13.53 -24.93
N ARG A 95 12.74 -13.42 -25.39
CA ARG A 95 13.09 -12.64 -26.59
C ARG A 95 12.30 -13.12 -27.81
N GLU A 96 12.30 -14.43 -28.07
CA GLU A 96 11.59 -15.00 -29.21
C GLU A 96 10.06 -14.83 -29.08
N TRP A 97 9.52 -14.96 -27.86
CA TRP A 97 8.12 -14.67 -27.60
C TRP A 97 7.76 -13.21 -27.92
N ILE A 98 8.54 -12.22 -27.46
CA ILE A 98 8.30 -10.80 -27.76
C ILE A 98 8.41 -10.55 -29.27
N LYS A 99 9.39 -11.16 -29.95
CA LYS A 99 9.52 -11.09 -31.41
C LYS A 99 8.26 -11.63 -32.10
N GLY A 100 7.70 -12.74 -31.61
CA GLY A 100 6.42 -13.28 -32.06
C GLY A 100 5.25 -12.33 -31.84
N VAL A 101 5.18 -11.68 -30.67
CA VAL A 101 4.18 -10.63 -30.38
C VAL A 101 4.32 -9.46 -31.37
N ASN A 102 5.53 -8.97 -31.61
CA ASN A 102 5.79 -7.89 -32.58
C ASN A 102 5.39 -8.29 -34.00
N LYS A 103 5.70 -9.52 -34.43
CA LYS A 103 5.30 -10.05 -35.75
C LYS A 103 3.78 -10.15 -35.91
N ARG A 104 3.05 -10.50 -34.85
CA ARG A 104 1.58 -10.53 -34.87
C ARG A 104 0.99 -9.14 -34.85
N LEU A 105 1.55 -8.25 -34.02
CA LEU A 105 1.08 -6.87 -33.85
C LEU A 105 1.33 -6.00 -35.10
N SER A 106 2.42 -6.24 -35.84
CA SER A 106 2.72 -5.54 -37.10
C SER A 106 1.70 -5.81 -38.21
N LYS A 107 0.98 -6.94 -38.14
CA LYS A 107 -0.12 -7.27 -39.05
C LYS A 107 -1.43 -6.54 -38.71
N MET A 108 -1.51 -5.93 -37.52
CA MET A 108 -2.71 -5.21 -37.09
C MET A 108 -2.68 -3.77 -37.61
N ARG A 109 -3.79 -3.32 -38.21
CA ARG A 109 -3.95 -1.93 -38.68
C ARG A 109 -4.63 -1.01 -37.66
N SER A 110 -5.38 -1.58 -36.73
CA SER A 110 -6.19 -0.83 -35.76
C SER A 110 -6.62 -1.70 -34.58
N PHE A 111 -6.92 -1.07 -33.45
CA PHE A 111 -7.56 -1.70 -32.30
C PHE A 111 -9.09 -1.51 -32.26
N ARG A 112 -9.72 -0.99 -33.33
CA ARG A 112 -11.17 -0.73 -33.37
C ARG A 112 -12.00 -1.96 -32.96
N ASN A 113 -11.69 -3.14 -33.51
CA ASN A 113 -12.41 -4.38 -33.21
C ASN A 113 -12.14 -4.85 -31.77
N VAL A 114 -10.88 -4.75 -31.31
CA VAL A 114 -10.49 -5.09 -29.94
C VAL A 114 -11.21 -4.20 -28.91
N LEU A 115 -11.40 -2.93 -29.25
CA LEU A 115 -12.07 -1.93 -28.42
C LEU A 115 -13.58 -2.13 -28.43
N SER A 116 -14.16 -2.49 -29.59
CA SER A 116 -15.58 -2.92 -29.66
C SER A 116 -15.82 -4.11 -28.75
N ARG A 117 -14.95 -5.13 -28.83
CA ARG A 117 -15.04 -6.30 -27.96
C ARG A 117 -14.92 -5.95 -26.47
N ASN A 118 -14.03 -5.03 -26.09
CA ASN A 118 -13.94 -4.55 -24.70
C ASN A 118 -15.28 -3.97 -24.20
N ARG A 119 -15.99 -3.22 -25.06
CA ARG A 119 -17.29 -2.62 -24.73
C ARG A 119 -18.39 -3.68 -24.64
N GLU A 120 -18.35 -4.70 -25.48
CA GLU A 120 -19.24 -5.86 -25.36
C GLU A 120 -19.03 -6.57 -24.02
N ILE A 121 -17.78 -6.84 -23.64
CA ILE A 121 -17.42 -7.43 -22.35
C ILE A 121 -17.90 -6.56 -21.18
N GLN A 122 -17.74 -5.24 -21.26
CA GLN A 122 -18.30 -4.31 -20.27
C GLN A 122 -19.82 -4.45 -20.14
N ASN A 123 -20.54 -4.51 -21.27
CA ASN A 123 -21.99 -4.66 -21.27
C ASN A 123 -22.43 -6.01 -20.68
N GLN A 124 -21.71 -7.09 -20.99
CA GLN A 124 -21.95 -8.41 -20.42
C GLN A 124 -21.72 -8.42 -18.91
N PHE A 125 -20.62 -7.82 -18.45
CA PHE A 125 -20.30 -7.66 -17.04
C PHE A 125 -21.44 -6.91 -16.31
N GLU A 126 -21.85 -5.76 -16.82
CA GLU A 126 -22.94 -4.98 -16.24
C GLU A 126 -24.26 -5.76 -16.19
N LYS A 127 -24.56 -6.54 -17.25
CA LYS A 127 -25.75 -7.37 -17.31
C LYS A 127 -25.71 -8.49 -16.26
N ALA A 128 -24.56 -9.17 -16.10
CA ALA A 128 -24.36 -10.17 -15.07
C ALA A 128 -24.54 -9.60 -13.66
N MET A 129 -24.00 -8.39 -13.41
CA MET A 129 -24.09 -7.74 -12.09
C MET A 129 -25.52 -7.32 -11.69
N ARG A 130 -26.46 -7.19 -12.65
CA ARG A 130 -27.87 -6.87 -12.34
C ARG A 130 -28.55 -7.97 -11.51
N HIS A 131 -28.07 -9.20 -11.54
CA HIS A 131 -28.61 -10.28 -10.71
C HIS A 131 -28.33 -10.09 -9.23
N ASN A 132 -27.21 -9.44 -8.86
CA ASN A 132 -26.88 -9.16 -7.47
C ASN A 132 -28.00 -8.37 -6.79
N TYR A 133 -28.48 -7.31 -7.46
CA TYR A 133 -29.62 -6.51 -6.98
C TYR A 133 -30.88 -7.36 -6.82
N LYS A 134 -31.24 -8.15 -7.85
CA LYS A 134 -32.43 -9.00 -7.79
C LYS A 134 -32.36 -9.97 -6.61
N TYR A 135 -31.25 -10.69 -6.49
CA TYR A 135 -31.02 -11.67 -5.43
C TYR A 135 -31.12 -11.05 -4.03
N ARG A 136 -30.56 -9.85 -3.86
CA ARG A 136 -30.54 -9.10 -2.59
C ARG A 136 -31.93 -8.78 -2.04
N TYR A 137 -32.90 -8.46 -2.89
CA TYR A 137 -34.24 -7.99 -2.47
C TYR A 137 -35.36 -9.03 -2.60
N ILE A 138 -35.09 -10.19 -3.19
CA ILE A 138 -36.06 -11.30 -3.20
C ILE A 138 -36.17 -11.89 -1.79
N LYS A 139 -37.39 -12.05 -1.29
CA LYS A 139 -37.64 -12.63 0.04
C LYS A 139 -37.77 -14.15 -0.02
N ASP A 140 -38.44 -14.68 -1.05
CA ASP A 140 -38.74 -16.09 -1.15
C ASP A 140 -37.54 -16.93 -1.64
N LEU A 141 -37.32 -18.07 -0.98
CA LEU A 141 -36.15 -18.92 -1.23
C LEU A 141 -36.17 -19.55 -2.62
N LYS A 142 -37.36 -19.89 -3.16
CA LYS A 142 -37.53 -20.50 -4.47
C LYS A 142 -37.06 -19.55 -5.58
N THR A 143 -37.53 -18.32 -5.58
CA THR A 143 -37.13 -17.31 -6.58
C THR A 143 -35.68 -16.88 -6.37
N LYS A 144 -35.20 -16.79 -5.12
CA LYS A 144 -33.76 -16.56 -4.84
C LYS A 144 -32.88 -17.61 -5.51
N SER A 145 -33.25 -18.89 -5.37
CA SER A 145 -32.53 -20.01 -5.96
C SER A 145 -32.56 -19.96 -7.49
N LEU A 146 -33.72 -19.64 -8.09
CA LEU A 146 -33.85 -19.45 -9.53
C LEU A 146 -32.99 -18.29 -10.06
N VAL A 147 -32.93 -17.17 -9.33
CA VAL A 147 -32.05 -16.04 -9.70
C VAL A 147 -30.58 -16.41 -9.55
N ALA A 148 -30.20 -17.13 -8.49
CA ALA A 148 -28.83 -17.62 -8.33
C ALA A 148 -28.42 -18.53 -9.50
N LEU A 149 -29.29 -19.45 -9.94
CA LEU A 149 -29.01 -20.32 -11.09
C LEU A 149 -28.87 -19.51 -12.39
N LYS A 150 -29.76 -18.54 -12.64
CA LYS A 150 -29.67 -17.64 -13.80
C LYS A 150 -28.38 -16.81 -13.76
N SER A 151 -28.03 -16.29 -12.59
CA SER A 151 -26.80 -15.53 -12.35
C SER A 151 -25.57 -16.39 -12.61
N LYS A 152 -25.53 -17.62 -12.09
CA LYS A 152 -24.45 -18.58 -12.33
C LYS A 152 -24.24 -18.82 -13.83
N ASN A 153 -25.30 -19.08 -14.58
CA ASN A 153 -25.21 -19.29 -16.03
C ASN A 153 -24.71 -18.05 -16.78
N GLU A 154 -25.19 -16.86 -16.40
CA GLU A 154 -24.79 -15.60 -17.03
C GLU A 154 -23.34 -15.20 -16.68
N ILE A 155 -22.92 -15.37 -15.43
CA ILE A 155 -21.54 -15.18 -15.01
C ILE A 155 -20.63 -16.17 -15.72
N LYS A 156 -20.98 -17.46 -15.76
CA LYS A 156 -20.17 -18.47 -16.46
C LYS A 156 -19.96 -18.07 -17.92
N LYS A 157 -21.03 -17.69 -18.62
CA LYS A 157 -20.94 -17.20 -20.00
C LYS A 157 -20.04 -15.96 -20.12
N PHE A 158 -20.25 -14.96 -19.27
CA PHE A 158 -19.44 -13.75 -19.24
C PHE A 158 -17.95 -14.04 -18.98
N LEU A 159 -17.63 -14.91 -18.01
CA LEU A 159 -16.26 -15.24 -17.65
C LEU A 159 -15.56 -16.04 -18.76
N THR A 160 -16.25 -16.96 -19.43
CA THR A 160 -15.72 -17.64 -20.62
C THR A 160 -15.43 -16.63 -21.75
N ASP A 161 -16.36 -15.71 -22.01
CA ASP A 161 -16.17 -14.66 -23.02
C ASP A 161 -15.01 -13.70 -22.66
N LEU A 162 -14.88 -13.36 -21.38
CA LEU A 162 -13.77 -12.56 -20.85
C LEU A 162 -12.45 -13.31 -20.99
N GLU A 163 -12.39 -14.59 -20.65
CA GLU A 163 -11.20 -15.43 -20.78
C GLU A 163 -10.70 -15.46 -22.23
N VAL A 164 -11.60 -15.74 -23.18
CA VAL A 164 -11.29 -15.70 -24.62
C VAL A 164 -10.82 -14.31 -25.04
N TYR A 165 -11.45 -13.25 -24.53
CA TYR A 165 -11.04 -11.89 -24.80
C TYR A 165 -9.63 -11.60 -24.28
N LEU A 166 -9.31 -11.93 -23.03
CA LEU A 166 -7.98 -11.73 -22.45
C LEU A 166 -6.91 -12.54 -23.20
N ASN A 167 -7.22 -13.76 -23.64
CA ASN A 167 -6.36 -14.56 -24.50
C ASN A 167 -6.13 -13.93 -25.88
N SER A 168 -7.11 -13.19 -26.42
CA SER A 168 -6.95 -12.44 -27.67
C SER A 168 -6.02 -11.22 -27.53
N LEU A 169 -5.80 -10.72 -26.31
CA LEU A 169 -4.94 -9.58 -26.00
C LEU A 169 -3.47 -9.99 -25.84
N PHE A 170 -2.97 -10.84 -26.73
CA PHE A 170 -1.60 -11.40 -26.69
C PHE A 170 -0.49 -10.35 -26.53
N PHE A 171 -0.71 -9.11 -26.96
CA PHE A 171 0.23 -8.00 -26.84
C PHE A 171 0.26 -7.34 -25.45
N LEU A 172 -0.72 -7.63 -24.58
CA LEU A 172 -0.79 -7.19 -23.17
C LEU A 172 -0.56 -8.33 -22.17
N GLN A 173 -0.42 -9.58 -22.63
CA GLN A 173 -0.11 -10.73 -21.77
C GLN A 173 1.33 -10.67 -21.23
N SER A 174 1.55 -11.19 -20.02
CA SER A 174 2.90 -11.39 -19.49
C SER A 174 3.65 -12.49 -20.25
N PHE A 175 4.97 -12.52 -20.17
CA PHE A 175 5.73 -13.67 -20.63
C PHE A 175 5.44 -14.86 -19.69
N SER A 176 5.17 -16.04 -20.24
CA SER A 176 4.63 -17.20 -19.49
C SER A 176 3.24 -16.95 -18.89
N PHE A 177 2.38 -16.22 -19.61
CA PHE A 177 1.00 -15.95 -19.20
C PHE A 177 0.20 -17.23 -18.89
N PRO A 178 -0.56 -17.28 -17.79
CA PRO A 178 -0.63 -16.28 -16.72
C PRO A 178 0.50 -16.40 -15.68
N VAL A 179 0.99 -15.27 -15.16
CA VAL A 179 2.02 -15.26 -14.10
C VAL A 179 1.37 -15.13 -12.71
N ASP A 180 1.61 -16.12 -11.83
CA ASP A 180 1.18 -16.03 -10.43
C ASP A 180 2.16 -15.19 -9.59
N HIS A 181 1.89 -13.88 -9.57
CA HIS A 181 2.69 -12.92 -8.82
C HIS A 181 2.69 -13.17 -7.30
N LEU A 182 1.58 -13.68 -6.74
CA LEU A 182 1.46 -13.91 -5.29
C LEU A 182 2.34 -15.08 -4.89
N HIS A 183 2.27 -16.17 -5.64
CA HIS A 183 3.13 -17.33 -5.45
C HIS A 183 4.61 -16.94 -5.56
N LEU A 184 5.02 -16.26 -6.65
CA LEU A 184 6.40 -15.83 -6.85
C LEU A 184 6.89 -14.90 -5.72
N ARG A 185 6.02 -14.02 -5.22
CA ARG A 185 6.35 -13.15 -4.09
C ARG A 185 6.54 -13.95 -2.81
N SER A 186 5.63 -14.88 -2.52
CA SER A 186 5.68 -15.76 -1.35
C SER A 186 6.96 -16.61 -1.34
N GLU A 187 7.29 -17.26 -2.45
CA GLU A 187 8.52 -18.07 -2.55
C GLU A 187 9.79 -17.24 -2.34
N TYR A 188 9.83 -16.01 -2.86
CA TYR A 188 10.97 -15.12 -2.62
C TYR A 188 11.05 -14.67 -1.16
N ASP A 189 9.92 -14.31 -0.54
CA ASP A 189 9.89 -13.85 0.84
C ASP A 189 10.36 -14.94 1.84
N LYS A 190 10.26 -16.24 1.50
CA LYS A 190 10.80 -17.36 2.29
C LYS A 190 12.33 -17.43 2.34
N VAL A 191 13.02 -16.94 1.29
CA VAL A 191 14.48 -17.16 1.13
C VAL A 191 15.31 -15.88 1.12
N LYS A 192 14.69 -14.71 0.95
CA LYS A 192 15.39 -13.42 0.73
C LYS A 192 16.35 -13.00 1.85
N ASP A 193 16.08 -13.44 3.09
CA ASP A 193 16.82 -13.05 4.30
C ASP A 193 17.75 -14.16 4.81
N ILE A 194 17.88 -15.29 4.08
CA ILE A 194 18.75 -16.39 4.48
C ILE A 194 20.20 -16.08 4.08
N GLU A 195 21.09 -15.92 5.06
CA GLU A 195 22.51 -15.56 4.88
C GLU A 195 23.46 -16.76 4.74
N THR A 196 22.95 -17.93 4.32
CA THR A 196 23.79 -19.09 3.97
C THR A 196 24.13 -19.09 2.48
N ALA A 197 25.18 -19.81 2.07
CA ALA A 197 25.55 -19.90 0.65
C ALA A 197 24.39 -20.46 -0.22
N GLU A 198 23.74 -21.52 0.25
CA GLU A 198 22.56 -22.12 -0.40
C GLU A 198 21.36 -21.16 -0.38
N GLY A 199 21.07 -20.52 0.75
CA GLY A 199 19.99 -19.55 0.87
C GLY A 199 20.16 -18.37 -0.06
N LYS A 200 21.40 -17.85 -0.18
CA LYS A 200 21.74 -16.77 -1.09
C LYS A 200 21.53 -17.16 -2.54
N GLN A 201 21.94 -18.36 -2.94
CA GLN A 201 21.72 -18.88 -4.29
C GLN A 201 20.22 -19.02 -4.59
N LYS A 202 19.43 -19.59 -3.67
CA LYS A 202 17.96 -19.68 -3.81
C LYS A 202 17.31 -18.30 -3.93
N SER A 203 17.73 -17.33 -3.11
CA SER A 203 17.26 -15.95 -3.22
C SER A 203 17.63 -15.31 -4.56
N ASN A 204 18.86 -15.50 -5.05
CA ASN A 204 19.29 -15.01 -6.35
C ASN A 204 18.44 -15.61 -7.47
N SER A 205 18.22 -16.93 -7.44
CA SER A 205 17.41 -17.66 -8.42
C SER A 205 15.97 -17.16 -8.44
N ALA A 206 15.30 -17.13 -7.27
CA ALA A 206 13.94 -16.63 -7.15
C ALA A 206 13.79 -15.16 -7.59
N TYR A 207 14.74 -14.29 -7.22
CA TYR A 207 14.69 -12.88 -7.63
C TYR A 207 14.96 -12.68 -9.13
N LEU A 208 15.91 -13.43 -9.72
CA LEU A 208 16.19 -13.35 -11.14
C LEU A 208 15.00 -13.85 -11.97
N LEU A 209 14.39 -14.97 -11.59
CA LEU A 209 13.15 -15.47 -12.20
C LEU A 209 12.09 -14.38 -12.24
N ARG A 210 11.83 -13.74 -11.09
CA ARG A 210 10.86 -12.63 -10.99
C ARG A 210 11.21 -11.47 -11.92
N LYS A 211 12.48 -11.09 -12.07
CA LYS A 211 12.91 -10.04 -13.03
C LYS A 211 12.71 -10.43 -14.51
N ILE A 212 12.59 -11.72 -14.80
CA ILE A 212 12.31 -12.24 -16.14
C ILE A 212 10.80 -12.28 -16.39
N VAL A 213 9.99 -12.80 -15.46
CA VAL A 213 8.55 -13.03 -15.68
C VAL A 213 7.66 -11.86 -15.24
N GLU A 214 8.03 -11.12 -14.18
CA GLU A 214 7.31 -9.93 -13.70
C GLU A 214 7.78 -8.66 -14.41
N ASP A 215 7.58 -8.60 -15.73
CA ASP A 215 8.06 -7.51 -16.58
C ASP A 215 6.98 -6.98 -17.52
N GLY A 216 7.20 -5.78 -18.08
CA GLY A 216 6.24 -5.15 -18.97
C GLY A 216 6.89 -4.26 -20.03
N SER A 217 6.13 -3.94 -21.08
CA SER A 217 6.57 -3.06 -22.16
C SER A 217 6.75 -1.65 -21.62
N VAL A 218 7.84 -0.98 -22.00
CA VAL A 218 8.20 0.35 -21.49
C VAL A 218 7.85 1.43 -22.51
N ASP A 219 7.31 2.57 -22.05
CA ASP A 219 7.13 3.75 -22.88
C ASP A 219 8.50 4.31 -23.31
N PRO A 220 8.83 4.39 -24.61
CA PRO A 220 10.13 4.89 -25.05
C PRO A 220 10.37 6.36 -24.67
N LYS A 221 9.31 7.16 -24.53
CA LYS A 221 9.40 8.60 -24.22
C LYS A 221 9.35 8.89 -22.73
N LYS A 222 8.55 8.12 -21.98
CA LYS A 222 8.24 8.40 -20.57
C LYS A 222 8.85 7.41 -19.59
N GLY A 223 9.46 6.32 -20.05
CA GLY A 223 10.04 5.27 -19.21
C GLY A 223 9.04 4.46 -18.37
N ARG A 224 7.73 4.72 -18.49
CA ARG A 224 6.70 4.03 -17.70
C ARG A 224 6.39 2.66 -18.29
N SER A 225 6.52 1.61 -17.48
CA SER A 225 6.13 0.23 -17.83
C SER A 225 4.60 0.03 -17.77
N ASP A 226 4.08 -0.90 -18.57
CA ASP A 226 2.69 -1.39 -18.48
C ASP A 226 2.53 -2.59 -17.55
N LEU A 227 3.58 -2.98 -16.82
CA LEU A 227 3.62 -4.09 -15.87
C LEU A 227 2.37 -4.17 -14.96
N SER A 228 1.94 -3.04 -14.38
CA SER A 228 0.75 -3.02 -13.51
C SER A 228 -0.53 -3.49 -14.20
N LEU A 229 -0.70 -3.22 -15.50
CA LEU A 229 -1.85 -3.70 -16.26
C LEU A 229 -1.70 -5.20 -16.56
N ARG A 230 -0.50 -5.65 -16.97
CA ARG A 230 -0.24 -7.07 -17.26
C ARG A 230 -0.51 -7.95 -16.04
N SER A 231 0.05 -7.56 -14.89
CA SER A 231 -0.17 -8.27 -13.62
C SER A 231 -1.63 -8.29 -13.17
N LEU A 232 -2.42 -7.26 -13.51
CA LEU A 232 -3.87 -7.27 -13.26
C LEU A 232 -4.60 -8.25 -14.19
N ILE A 233 -4.18 -8.34 -15.46
CA ILE A 233 -4.71 -9.36 -16.39
C ILE A 233 -4.38 -10.75 -15.86
N ASP A 234 -3.13 -11.01 -15.45
CA ASP A 234 -2.71 -12.29 -14.88
C ASP A 234 -3.57 -12.68 -13.66
N SER A 235 -3.71 -11.75 -12.71
CA SER A 235 -4.44 -12.00 -11.45
C SER A 235 -5.94 -12.19 -11.66
N VAL A 236 -6.56 -11.45 -12.60
CA VAL A 236 -7.96 -11.67 -12.98
C VAL A 236 -8.11 -13.00 -13.69
N TYR A 237 -7.22 -13.32 -14.64
CA TYR A 237 -7.27 -14.58 -15.39
C TYR A 237 -7.24 -15.80 -14.46
N LEU A 238 -6.26 -15.85 -13.55
CA LEU A 238 -6.14 -16.95 -12.58
C LEU A 238 -7.38 -17.12 -11.69
N ARG A 239 -8.10 -16.03 -11.38
CA ARG A 239 -9.29 -16.06 -10.51
C ARG A 239 -10.59 -16.36 -11.22
N ILE A 240 -10.65 -16.18 -12.55
CA ILE A 240 -11.85 -16.50 -13.34
C ILE A 240 -11.82 -17.93 -13.87
N VAL A 241 -10.63 -18.50 -14.08
CA VAL A 241 -10.47 -19.91 -14.48
C VAL A 241 -11.00 -20.80 -13.36
N GLY A 242 -11.96 -21.66 -13.69
CA GLY A 242 -12.60 -22.57 -12.72
C GLY A 242 -13.60 -21.89 -11.77
N PHE A 243 -13.96 -20.62 -11.98
CA PHE A 243 -14.95 -19.94 -11.15
C PHE A 243 -16.37 -20.52 -11.37
N ASP A 244 -16.99 -21.04 -10.30
CA ASP A 244 -18.30 -21.72 -10.39
C ASP A 244 -19.38 -21.17 -9.44
N LYS A 245 -19.15 -20.00 -8.83
CA LYS A 245 -20.12 -19.41 -7.89
C LYS A 245 -21.21 -18.61 -8.63
N PRO A 246 -22.44 -18.51 -8.06
CA PRO A 246 -23.52 -17.72 -8.64
C PRO A 246 -23.28 -16.21 -8.73
N PHE A 247 -22.37 -15.67 -7.91
CA PHE A 247 -22.08 -14.24 -7.81
C PHE A 247 -20.58 -14.04 -7.65
N LEU A 248 -20.03 -12.99 -8.28
CA LEU A 248 -18.64 -12.59 -8.07
C LEU A 248 -18.46 -12.07 -6.64
N THR A 249 -17.28 -12.33 -6.05
CA THR A 249 -16.88 -11.63 -4.83
C THR A 249 -16.65 -10.14 -5.14
N GLU A 250 -16.79 -9.27 -4.13
CA GLU A 250 -16.56 -7.84 -4.33
C GLU A 250 -15.15 -7.55 -4.86
N ASP A 251 -14.14 -8.28 -4.36
CA ASP A 251 -12.77 -8.17 -4.84
C ASP A 251 -12.65 -8.45 -6.33
N LEU A 252 -13.22 -9.57 -6.80
CA LEU A 252 -13.14 -9.95 -8.22
C LEU A 252 -13.96 -8.99 -9.08
N ARG A 253 -15.13 -8.56 -8.60
CA ARG A 253 -15.98 -7.54 -9.26
C ARG A 253 -15.23 -6.23 -9.45
N TYR A 254 -14.56 -5.74 -8.40
CA TYR A 254 -13.78 -4.51 -8.44
C TYR A 254 -12.60 -4.63 -9.40
N ASP A 255 -11.85 -5.73 -9.35
CA ASP A 255 -10.67 -5.94 -10.18
C ASP A 255 -11.03 -6.07 -11.66
N ILE A 256 -12.12 -6.79 -12.00
CA ILE A 256 -12.66 -6.86 -13.37
C ILE A 256 -13.13 -5.49 -13.86
N SER A 257 -13.86 -4.73 -13.04
CA SER A 257 -14.34 -3.40 -13.41
C SER A 257 -13.20 -2.43 -13.69
N ASP A 258 -12.13 -2.46 -12.89
CA ASP A 258 -10.94 -1.65 -13.10
C ASP A 258 -10.14 -2.12 -14.33
N LEU A 259 -10.01 -3.44 -14.52
CA LEU A 259 -9.35 -4.02 -15.68
C LEU A 259 -9.99 -3.56 -16.99
N ILE A 260 -11.31 -3.71 -17.13
CA ILE A 260 -12.03 -3.32 -18.37
C ILE A 260 -11.85 -1.81 -18.65
N SER A 261 -11.88 -0.97 -17.61
CA SER A 261 -11.66 0.47 -17.72
C SER A 261 -10.24 0.81 -18.18
N ARG A 262 -9.23 0.17 -17.59
CA ARG A 262 -7.82 0.35 -17.97
C ARG A 262 -7.54 -0.15 -19.39
N LEU A 263 -8.13 -1.27 -19.78
CA LEU A 263 -8.06 -1.79 -21.15
C LEU A 263 -8.64 -0.78 -22.14
N ASP A 264 -9.81 -0.19 -21.88
CA ASP A 264 -10.38 0.87 -22.74
C ASP A 264 -9.39 2.04 -22.90
N GLY A 265 -8.82 2.52 -21.79
CA GLY A 265 -7.86 3.61 -21.77
C GLY A 265 -6.57 3.33 -22.55
N VAL A 266 -6.05 2.09 -22.49
CA VAL A 266 -4.85 1.69 -23.26
C VAL A 266 -5.20 1.48 -24.74
N LEU A 267 -6.29 0.79 -25.05
CA LEU A 267 -6.70 0.51 -26.43
C LEU A 267 -7.02 1.79 -27.22
N ARG A 268 -7.59 2.81 -26.57
CA ARG A 268 -7.82 4.14 -27.18
C ARG A 268 -6.54 4.86 -27.61
N GLN A 269 -5.40 4.57 -27.00
CA GLN A 269 -4.12 5.15 -27.41
C GLN A 269 -3.65 4.59 -28.76
N GLY A 270 -4.25 3.49 -29.21
CA GLY A 270 -4.06 2.93 -30.53
C GLY A 270 -2.88 1.96 -30.65
N TYR A 271 -2.92 1.17 -31.74
CA TYR A 271 -1.94 0.11 -31.99
C TYR A 271 -0.52 0.64 -32.14
N LYS A 272 -0.32 1.79 -32.81
CA LYS A 272 1.01 2.37 -33.08
C LYS A 272 1.81 2.58 -31.78
N LYS A 273 1.14 3.08 -30.74
CA LYS A 273 1.80 3.31 -29.45
C LYS A 273 2.18 1.99 -28.78
N THR A 274 1.27 1.01 -28.80
CA THR A 274 1.53 -0.32 -28.23
C THR A 274 2.66 -1.02 -28.98
N PHE A 275 2.66 -0.96 -30.31
CA PHE A 275 3.73 -1.52 -31.14
C PHE A 275 5.09 -0.87 -30.88
N ALA A 276 5.14 0.46 -30.75
CA ALA A 276 6.37 1.15 -30.38
C ALA A 276 6.90 0.71 -29.00
N ARG A 277 6.03 0.50 -28.02
CA ARG A 277 6.40 -0.02 -26.69
C ARG A 277 6.94 -1.44 -26.76
N THR A 278 6.30 -2.34 -27.50
CA THR A 278 6.73 -3.74 -27.61
C THR A 278 8.03 -3.87 -28.40
N ASN A 279 8.28 -3.03 -29.41
CA ASN A 279 9.58 -2.97 -30.10
C ASN A 279 10.70 -2.49 -29.15
N TYR A 280 10.43 -1.44 -28.38
CA TYR A 280 11.40 -0.95 -27.39
C TYR A 280 11.64 -1.99 -26.28
N TRP A 281 10.60 -2.72 -25.89
CA TRP A 281 10.73 -3.83 -24.96
C TRP A 281 11.63 -4.94 -25.50
N GLN A 282 11.45 -5.33 -26.77
CA GLN A 282 12.32 -6.30 -27.43
C GLN A 282 13.79 -5.84 -27.40
N LYS A 283 14.06 -4.59 -27.77
CA LYS A 283 15.40 -4.00 -27.69
C LYS A 283 15.99 -4.12 -26.27
N LYS A 284 15.20 -3.78 -25.24
CA LYS A 284 15.63 -3.87 -23.84
C LYS A 284 15.90 -5.30 -23.36
N ILE A 285 15.15 -6.27 -23.87
CA ILE A 285 15.38 -7.69 -23.55
C ILE A 285 16.63 -8.21 -24.24
N ILE A 286 16.89 -7.83 -25.49
CA ILE A 286 18.15 -8.15 -26.19
C ILE A 286 19.34 -7.57 -25.42
N GLU A 287 19.33 -6.27 -25.13
CA GLU A 287 20.38 -5.60 -24.35
C GLU A 287 20.63 -6.28 -22.99
N ARG A 288 19.57 -6.79 -22.34
CA ARG A 288 19.66 -7.47 -21.05
C ARG A 288 20.21 -8.89 -21.20
N GLU A 289 19.77 -9.63 -22.20
CA GLU A 289 20.28 -10.97 -22.51
C GLU A 289 21.77 -10.90 -22.83
N ASP A 290 22.16 -10.04 -23.77
CA ASP A 290 23.56 -9.81 -24.16
C ASP A 290 24.41 -9.47 -22.94
N TYR A 291 23.90 -8.60 -22.06
CA TYR A 291 24.58 -8.29 -20.80
C TYR A 291 24.83 -9.54 -19.93
N TYR A 292 23.86 -10.45 -19.77
CA TYR A 292 24.07 -11.68 -19.00
C TYR A 292 24.97 -12.70 -19.71
N VAL A 293 24.91 -12.80 -21.05
CA VAL A 293 25.85 -13.62 -21.83
C VAL A 293 27.27 -13.10 -21.64
N ASP A 294 27.45 -11.78 -21.77
CA ASP A 294 28.72 -11.13 -21.52
C ASP A 294 29.20 -11.39 -20.10
N LEU A 295 28.31 -11.38 -19.10
CA LEU A 295 28.62 -11.73 -17.72
C LEU A 295 29.16 -13.16 -17.53
N LEU A 296 28.84 -14.11 -18.41
CA LEU A 296 29.36 -15.48 -18.34
C LEU A 296 30.70 -15.68 -19.05
N ASN A 297 31.10 -14.77 -19.95
CA ASN A 297 32.38 -14.86 -20.66
C ASN A 297 33.57 -14.63 -19.70
N LYS A 298 34.53 -15.56 -19.64
CA LYS A 298 35.67 -15.51 -18.72
C LYS A 298 36.74 -14.53 -19.20
N SER A 299 37.18 -13.64 -18.32
CA SER A 299 38.31 -12.71 -18.55
C SER A 299 38.80 -12.19 -17.20
N LYS A 300 40.13 -12.19 -16.98
CA LYS A 300 40.73 -11.66 -15.73
C LYS A 300 40.32 -10.21 -15.46
N THR A 301 40.36 -9.37 -16.49
CA THR A 301 39.93 -7.96 -16.41
C THR A 301 38.46 -7.85 -15.97
N LYS A 302 37.62 -8.82 -16.36
CA LYS A 302 36.20 -8.81 -16.05
C LYS A 302 35.89 -9.25 -14.63
N ASP A 303 36.65 -10.20 -14.09
CA ASP A 303 36.52 -10.59 -12.68
C ASP A 303 36.84 -9.40 -11.75
N ASP A 304 37.87 -8.61 -12.09
CA ASP A 304 38.20 -7.39 -11.38
C ASP A 304 37.11 -6.32 -11.52
N ILE A 305 36.53 -6.15 -12.72
CA ILE A 305 35.37 -5.27 -12.94
C ILE A 305 34.17 -5.73 -12.12
N LEU A 306 33.91 -7.03 -12.01
CA LEU A 306 32.77 -7.57 -11.27
C LEU A 306 32.92 -7.40 -9.76
N LYS A 307 34.12 -7.63 -9.23
CA LYS A 307 34.45 -7.30 -7.84
C LYS A 307 34.23 -5.82 -7.58
N LYS A 308 34.73 -4.96 -8.47
CA LYS A 308 34.49 -3.51 -8.39
C LYS A 308 33.00 -3.15 -8.44
N ILE A 309 32.21 -3.77 -9.33
CA ILE A 309 30.75 -3.53 -9.38
C ILE A 309 30.06 -3.99 -8.10
N PHE A 310 30.46 -5.13 -7.54
CA PHE A 310 29.93 -5.64 -6.27
C PHE A 310 30.27 -4.67 -5.12
N GLU A 311 31.52 -4.25 -5.03
CA GLU A 311 32.01 -3.25 -4.08
C GLU A 311 31.28 -1.92 -4.25
N ASP A 312 31.20 -1.37 -5.46
CA ASP A 312 30.50 -0.12 -5.77
C ASP A 312 29.01 -0.21 -5.41
N LYS A 313 28.34 -1.35 -5.67
CA LYS A 313 26.93 -1.56 -5.29
C LYS A 313 26.75 -1.63 -3.77
N ASN A 314 27.64 -2.34 -3.08
CA ASN A 314 27.61 -2.42 -1.62
C ASN A 314 27.92 -1.07 -0.98
N GLN A 315 28.91 -0.35 -1.49
CA GLN A 315 29.25 1.01 -1.10
C GLN A 315 28.09 1.97 -1.35
N ALA A 316 27.43 1.91 -2.52
CA ALA A 316 26.29 2.76 -2.83
C ALA A 316 25.08 2.46 -1.92
N ARG A 317 24.80 1.18 -1.65
CA ARG A 317 23.75 0.75 -0.70
C ARG A 317 24.06 1.24 0.71
N TYR A 318 25.29 1.01 1.19
CA TYR A 318 25.73 1.46 2.51
C TYR A 318 25.69 2.99 2.61
N ALA A 319 26.21 3.70 1.62
CA ALA A 319 26.23 5.16 1.59
C ALA A 319 24.81 5.74 1.63
N LEU A 320 23.87 5.22 0.83
CA LEU A 320 22.47 5.64 0.88
C LEU A 320 21.85 5.29 2.23
N SER A 321 21.98 4.04 2.69
CA SER A 321 21.39 3.56 3.94
C SER A 321 21.87 4.40 5.13
N LYS A 322 23.19 4.56 5.27
CA LYS A 322 23.80 5.38 6.31
C LYS A 322 23.35 6.82 6.22
N TYR A 323 23.35 7.41 5.02
CA TYR A 323 22.93 8.80 4.85
C TYR A 323 21.48 9.02 5.28
N ILE A 324 20.55 8.15 4.86
CA ILE A 324 19.13 8.27 5.23
C ILE A 324 18.96 8.10 6.73
N TYR A 325 19.50 7.03 7.33
CA TYR A 325 19.34 6.74 8.75
C TYR A 325 20.03 7.78 9.65
N ASP A 326 21.18 8.31 9.26
CA ASP A 326 21.84 9.40 9.99
C ASP A 326 20.97 10.68 9.96
N LYS A 327 20.31 10.99 8.83
CA LYS A 327 19.39 12.13 8.76
C LYS A 327 18.12 11.91 9.56
N GLU A 328 17.55 10.71 9.52
CA GLU A 328 16.41 10.32 10.34
C GLU A 328 16.73 10.40 11.83
N ALA A 329 17.94 10.01 12.25
CA ALA A 329 18.39 10.10 13.64
C ALA A 329 18.51 11.55 14.13
N LEU A 330 18.88 12.50 13.26
CA LEU A 330 18.86 13.93 13.58
C LEU A 330 17.43 14.44 13.83
N VAL A 331 16.47 13.95 13.03
CA VAL A 331 15.05 14.29 13.21
C VAL A 331 14.53 13.71 14.51
N TYR A 332 14.85 12.44 14.80
CA TYR A 332 14.54 11.81 16.09
C TYR A 332 15.11 12.64 17.25
N LYS A 333 16.39 13.03 17.17
CA LYS A 333 17.07 13.85 18.18
C LYS A 333 16.42 15.23 18.37
N PHE A 334 15.88 15.82 17.31
CA PHE A 334 15.12 17.07 17.41
C PHE A 334 13.81 16.86 18.18
N TRP A 335 13.03 15.85 17.81
CA TRP A 335 11.71 15.62 18.39
C TRP A 335 11.74 15.03 19.80
N LYS A 336 12.77 14.25 20.16
CA LYS A 336 12.90 13.69 21.52
C LYS A 336 12.93 14.78 22.61
N ARG A 337 13.46 15.97 22.26
CA ARG A 337 13.57 17.15 23.15
C ARG A 337 12.26 17.90 23.33
N GLN A 338 11.25 17.61 22.49
CA GLN A 338 9.97 18.29 22.54
C GLN A 338 9.05 17.64 23.57
N LYS A 339 8.04 18.40 24.02
CA LYS A 339 6.96 17.88 24.88
C LYS A 339 6.27 16.70 24.20
N GLU A 340 5.77 15.76 25.02
CA GLU A 340 5.20 14.52 24.54
C GLU A 340 4.11 14.72 23.48
N ILE A 341 3.17 15.66 23.70
CA ILE A 341 2.11 15.97 22.74
C ILE A 341 2.66 16.25 21.33
N TYR A 342 3.75 17.01 21.21
CA TYR A 342 4.34 17.31 19.90
C TYR A 342 5.04 16.11 19.28
N ARG A 343 5.54 15.16 20.08
CA ARG A 343 6.06 13.87 19.60
C ARG A 343 4.92 13.00 19.06
N LYS A 344 3.77 12.95 19.75
CA LYS A 344 2.56 12.24 19.26
C LYS A 344 2.11 12.81 17.92
N LEU A 345 1.97 14.14 17.87
CA LEU A 345 1.56 14.85 16.66
C LEU A 345 2.54 14.60 15.51
N TYR A 346 3.84 14.66 15.76
CA TYR A 346 4.85 14.42 14.72
C TYR A 346 4.78 13.00 14.16
N ALA A 347 4.71 11.99 15.03
CA ALA A 347 4.64 10.60 14.62
C ALA A 347 3.39 10.34 13.76
N LEU A 348 2.21 10.69 14.28
CA LEU A 348 0.94 10.48 13.59
C LEU A 348 0.87 11.27 12.28
N GLU A 349 1.22 12.55 12.30
CA GLU A 349 1.10 13.41 11.13
C GLU A 349 2.04 12.98 9.99
N THR A 350 3.28 12.60 10.32
CA THR A 350 4.25 12.06 9.35
C THR A 350 3.74 10.76 8.73
N ILE A 351 3.24 9.81 9.54
CA ILE A 351 2.66 8.56 9.05
C ILE A 351 1.51 8.84 8.08
N LEU A 352 0.57 9.72 8.46
CA LEU A 352 -0.60 10.02 7.64
C LEU A 352 -0.25 10.68 6.30
N ILE A 353 0.77 11.55 6.27
CA ILE A 353 1.24 12.15 5.02
C ILE A 353 1.78 11.10 4.07
N HIS A 354 2.55 10.13 4.58
CA HIS A 354 3.28 9.19 3.75
C HIS A 354 2.49 7.93 3.38
N GLU A 355 1.58 7.47 4.23
CA GLU A 355 0.81 6.24 4.00
C GLU A 355 -0.52 6.50 3.30
N VAL A 356 -1.20 7.61 3.63
CA VAL A 356 -2.52 7.94 3.06
C VAL A 356 -2.44 9.14 2.12
N GLY A 357 -1.75 10.20 2.55
CA GLY A 357 -1.57 11.41 1.76
C GLY A 357 -2.89 12.05 1.32
N ARG A 358 -3.06 12.24 0.00
CA ARG A 358 -4.23 12.89 -0.60
C ARG A 358 -5.26 11.89 -1.17
N LEU A 359 -5.06 10.60 -0.95
CA LEU A 359 -5.98 9.56 -1.46
C LEU A 359 -7.33 9.62 -0.75
N ASP A 360 -7.32 10.02 0.52
CA ASP A 360 -8.50 10.15 1.35
C ASP A 360 -9.26 11.44 1.04
N ASP A 361 -10.57 11.41 1.26
CA ASP A 361 -11.47 12.50 0.93
C ASP A 361 -11.37 13.65 1.96
N SER A 362 -12.25 14.65 1.80
CA SER A 362 -12.29 15.79 2.71
C SER A 362 -12.63 15.44 4.15
N TYR A 363 -13.32 14.33 4.39
CA TYR A 363 -13.75 13.88 5.71
C TYR A 363 -12.60 13.24 6.50
N GLY A 364 -11.65 12.60 5.80
CA GLY A 364 -10.46 12.08 6.46
C GLY A 364 -10.65 10.74 7.16
N SER A 365 -11.61 9.92 6.71
CA SER A 365 -11.99 8.69 7.43
C SER A 365 -10.87 7.66 7.44
N GLU A 366 -10.14 7.50 6.34
CA GLU A 366 -9.01 6.57 6.27
C GLU A 366 -7.81 7.09 7.06
N ARG A 367 -7.57 8.41 7.03
CA ARG A 367 -6.55 9.03 7.88
C ARG A 367 -6.87 8.88 9.37
N ARG A 368 -8.16 8.96 9.74
CA ARG A 368 -8.60 8.78 11.12
C ARG A 368 -8.36 7.35 11.61
N ASP A 369 -8.74 6.35 10.82
CA ASP A 369 -8.53 4.95 11.22
C ASP A 369 -7.07 4.51 11.17
N VAL A 370 -6.27 5.00 10.21
CA VAL A 370 -4.80 4.79 10.24
C VAL A 370 -4.19 5.44 11.49
N ALA A 371 -4.64 6.63 11.91
CA ALA A 371 -4.17 7.23 13.15
C ALA A 371 -4.50 6.35 14.37
N LYS A 372 -5.71 5.78 14.45
CA LYS A 372 -6.09 4.83 15.50
C LYS A 372 -5.23 3.57 15.51
N VAL A 373 -4.90 3.01 14.33
CA VAL A 373 -3.95 1.88 14.24
C VAL A 373 -2.61 2.24 14.88
N VAL A 374 -2.09 3.43 14.60
CA VAL A 374 -0.82 3.89 15.19
C VAL A 374 -0.94 4.07 16.69
N ILE A 375 -2.04 4.68 17.18
CA ILE A 375 -2.31 4.83 18.61
C ILE A 375 -2.30 3.46 19.30
N ASN A 376 -2.99 2.46 18.74
CA ASN A 376 -3.04 1.09 19.28
C ASN A 376 -1.69 0.37 19.30
N ARG A 377 -0.73 0.78 18.46
CA ARG A 377 0.62 0.20 18.41
C ARG A 377 1.56 0.77 19.49
N VAL A 378 1.28 1.96 20.02
CA VAL A 378 2.22 2.67 20.90
C VAL A 378 2.48 1.95 22.20
N ASP A 379 1.50 1.19 22.70
CA ASP A 379 1.63 0.47 23.97
C ASP A 379 2.08 -0.99 23.78
N ASN A 380 2.34 -1.42 22.54
CA ASN A 380 2.77 -2.78 22.24
C ASN A 380 4.28 -2.82 21.90
N PRO A 381 5.10 -3.55 22.71
CA PRO A 381 6.55 -3.68 22.52
C PRO A 381 6.97 -4.12 21.11
N GLY A 382 6.17 -4.99 20.47
CA GLY A 382 6.42 -5.46 19.11
C GLY A 382 6.46 -4.34 18.07
N TYR A 383 5.81 -3.20 18.33
CA TYR A 383 5.75 -2.06 17.42
C TYR A 383 6.55 -0.84 17.87
N ASN A 384 6.77 -0.67 19.17
CA ASN A 384 7.35 0.55 19.74
C ASN A 384 8.83 0.39 20.19
N THR A 385 9.48 -0.74 19.88
CA THR A 385 10.89 -0.99 20.20
C THR A 385 11.74 -0.96 18.93
N ILE A 386 12.87 -0.25 18.95
CA ILE A 386 13.88 -0.30 17.88
C ILE A 386 14.94 -1.30 18.34
N GLU A 387 15.06 -2.41 17.62
CA GLU A 387 15.97 -3.49 18.00
C GLU A 387 17.44 -3.13 17.73
N SER A 388 18.37 -3.69 18.49
CA SER A 388 19.79 -3.35 18.40
C SER A 388 20.47 -3.82 17.12
N ASP A 389 19.89 -4.80 16.43
CA ASP A 389 20.33 -5.32 15.13
C ASP A 389 19.79 -4.50 13.94
N GLU A 390 18.90 -3.53 14.18
CA GLU A 390 18.43 -2.63 13.13
C GLU A 390 19.49 -1.58 12.76
N PRO A 391 19.74 -1.31 11.46
CA PRO A 391 20.70 -0.29 11.03
C PRO A 391 20.42 1.12 11.59
N PHE A 392 19.15 1.43 11.86
CA PHE A 392 18.74 2.72 12.42
C PHE A 392 19.18 2.89 13.87
N TYR A 393 19.27 1.80 14.65
CA TYR A 393 19.71 1.83 16.05
C TYR A 393 21.13 2.40 16.17
N GLN A 394 22.04 1.98 15.31
CA GLN A 394 23.41 2.50 15.30
C GLN A 394 23.45 4.01 14.98
N SER A 395 22.67 4.48 14.00
CA SER A 395 22.57 5.92 13.69
C SER A 395 22.02 6.75 14.86
N LEU A 396 21.14 6.18 15.69
CA LEU A 396 20.66 6.83 16.91
C LEU A 396 21.80 7.00 17.94
N LEU A 397 22.59 5.95 18.17
CA LEU A 397 23.75 6.00 19.07
C LEU A 397 24.78 7.04 18.60
N ASP A 398 25.12 7.02 17.31
CA ASP A 398 26.04 7.98 16.67
C ASP A 398 25.53 9.43 16.83
N ALA A 399 24.21 9.63 16.77
CA ALA A 399 23.59 10.93 17.00
C ALA A 399 23.52 11.33 18.50
N GLY A 400 23.99 10.49 19.42
CA GLY A 400 23.92 10.72 20.87
C GLY A 400 22.50 10.55 21.43
N VAL A 401 21.71 9.65 20.85
CA VAL A 401 20.40 9.25 21.37
C VAL A 401 20.56 7.97 22.18
N LYS A 402 20.29 8.08 23.49
CA LYS A 402 20.22 6.98 24.45
C LYS A 402 18.78 6.88 24.99
N ASP A 403 18.46 5.77 25.64
CA ASP A 403 17.16 5.52 26.29
C ASP A 403 15.95 5.65 25.34
N THR A 404 16.02 5.04 24.16
CA THR A 404 14.95 5.07 23.14
C THR A 404 13.60 4.58 23.69
N GLN A 405 13.61 3.70 24.69
CA GLN A 405 12.43 3.18 25.38
C GLN A 405 11.53 4.28 26.00
N LYS A 406 12.09 5.47 26.29
CA LYS A 406 11.32 6.62 26.81
C LYS A 406 10.46 7.32 25.75
N TYR A 407 10.55 6.92 24.48
CA TYR A 407 9.96 7.64 23.35
C TYR A 407 9.15 6.72 22.40
N PRO A 408 8.15 5.97 22.90
CA PRO A 408 7.45 4.94 22.13
C PRO A 408 6.80 5.49 20.84
N TRP A 409 6.26 6.71 20.86
CA TRP A 409 5.71 7.37 19.66
C TRP A 409 6.72 7.54 18.53
N LEU A 410 7.96 7.92 18.86
CA LEU A 410 9.00 8.06 17.86
C LEU A 410 9.43 6.68 17.38
N ASN A 411 9.55 5.70 18.28
CA ASN A 411 9.92 4.35 17.90
C ASN A 411 8.90 3.73 16.94
N VAL A 412 7.59 3.91 17.16
CA VAL A 412 6.56 3.42 16.21
C VAL A 412 6.76 4.02 14.82
N LEU A 413 7.04 5.33 14.71
CA LEU A 413 7.28 5.99 13.42
C LEU A 413 8.53 5.44 12.72
N PHE A 414 9.62 5.23 13.47
CA PHE A 414 10.93 4.92 12.91
C PHE A 414 11.27 3.42 12.84
N LYS A 415 10.48 2.55 13.48
CA LYS A 415 10.72 1.10 13.46
C LYS A 415 10.64 0.57 12.03
N ARG A 416 11.70 -0.11 11.59
CA ARG A 416 11.79 -0.64 10.23
C ARG A 416 10.68 -1.67 9.98
N GLY A 417 10.06 -1.60 8.83
CA GLY A 417 9.04 -2.57 8.40
C GLY A 417 7.62 -2.29 8.87
N GLN A 418 7.41 -1.29 9.73
CA GLN A 418 6.07 -0.88 10.15
C GLN A 418 5.35 -0.02 9.10
N PHE A 419 6.12 0.80 8.39
CA PHE A 419 5.65 1.64 7.29
C PHE A 419 6.59 1.58 6.11
N SER A 420 6.05 1.73 4.90
CA SER A 420 6.82 1.61 3.67
C SER A 420 7.98 2.62 3.59
N PHE A 421 7.79 3.81 4.13
CA PHE A 421 8.76 4.90 4.09
C PHE A 421 9.90 4.77 5.11
N THR A 422 9.89 3.76 5.99
CA THR A 422 11.00 3.46 6.93
C THR A 422 12.17 2.71 6.28
N TYR A 423 11.97 2.23 5.05
CA TYR A 423 13.03 1.63 4.26
C TYR A 423 13.83 2.71 3.53
N PHE A 424 15.16 2.73 3.72
CA PHE A 424 16.05 3.74 3.14
C PHE A 424 15.98 3.83 1.60
N PHE A 425 15.62 2.72 0.94
CA PHE A 425 15.51 2.63 -0.52
C PHE A 425 14.14 3.06 -1.05
N ILE A 426 13.20 3.43 -0.19
CA ILE A 426 11.91 3.98 -0.63
C ILE A 426 12.05 5.51 -0.71
N PRO A 427 11.75 6.14 -1.87
CA PRO A 427 11.92 7.58 -2.04
C PRO A 427 11.17 8.46 -1.03
N ALA A 428 10.14 7.94 -0.37
CA ALA A 428 9.37 8.64 0.65
C ALA A 428 10.14 8.82 1.97
N SER A 429 11.15 8.00 2.27
CA SER A 429 11.99 8.10 3.48
C SER A 429 12.60 9.50 3.66
N LYS A 430 13.05 10.12 2.55
CA LYS A 430 13.55 11.50 2.55
C LYS A 430 12.54 12.53 3.09
N GLY A 431 11.25 12.23 3.00
CA GLY A 431 10.18 13.09 3.49
C GLY A 431 10.20 13.28 5.01
N ILE A 432 10.83 12.37 5.76
CA ILE A 432 11.00 12.49 7.20
C ILE A 432 11.90 13.68 7.56
N PHE A 433 13.07 13.80 6.90
CA PHE A 433 14.02 14.87 7.20
C PHE A 433 13.91 16.08 6.25
N CYS A 434 13.28 15.92 5.09
CA CYS A 434 12.97 16.96 4.12
C CYS A 434 11.47 16.97 3.73
N PRO A 435 10.56 17.26 4.68
CA PRO A 435 9.11 17.27 4.42
C PRO A 435 8.67 18.39 3.47
N ASP A 436 7.65 18.14 2.65
CA ASP A 436 7.09 19.12 1.70
C ASP A 436 6.49 20.33 2.43
N GLN A 437 7.05 21.51 2.16
CA GLN A 437 6.60 22.80 2.75
C GLN A 437 5.59 23.55 1.87
N SER A 438 5.11 22.96 0.78
CA SER A 438 4.14 23.56 -0.13
C SER A 438 2.86 23.99 0.60
N LYS A 439 2.13 24.96 0.03
CA LYS A 439 0.85 25.43 0.62
C LYS A 439 -0.16 24.28 0.75
N SER A 440 -0.18 23.37 -0.21
CA SER A 440 -1.10 22.22 -0.23
C SER A 440 -0.71 21.17 0.81
N ALA A 441 0.59 20.86 0.97
CA ALA A 441 1.07 20.01 2.05
C ALA A 441 0.73 20.60 3.43
N ARG A 442 1.09 21.86 3.71
CA ARG A 442 0.79 22.50 5.00
C ARG A 442 -0.71 22.59 5.31
N LYS A 443 -1.56 22.69 4.28
CA LYS A 443 -3.03 22.62 4.45
C LYS A 443 -3.47 21.21 4.88
N LEU A 444 -2.88 20.17 4.29
CA LEU A 444 -3.11 18.78 4.68
C LEU A 444 -2.61 18.51 6.10
N MET A 445 -1.39 18.96 6.45
CA MET A 445 -0.82 18.84 7.80
C MET A 445 -1.80 19.37 8.85
N ARG A 446 -2.28 20.61 8.68
CA ARG A 446 -3.24 21.21 9.63
C ARG A 446 -4.56 20.44 9.73
N LYS A 447 -5.03 19.83 8.64
CA LYS A 447 -6.22 18.97 8.68
C LYS A 447 -5.94 17.70 9.47
N ASN A 448 -4.79 17.07 9.24
CA ASN A 448 -4.36 15.88 9.98
C ASN A 448 -4.24 16.19 11.48
N LEU A 449 -3.58 17.30 11.85
CA LEU A 449 -3.36 17.65 13.25
C LEU A 449 -4.67 17.86 14.03
N LYS A 450 -5.68 18.49 13.42
CA LYS A 450 -7.00 18.63 14.05
C LYS A 450 -7.63 17.27 14.33
N MET A 451 -7.68 16.43 13.31
CA MET A 451 -8.23 15.08 13.43
C MET A 451 -7.44 14.22 14.42
N ILE A 452 -6.12 14.34 14.46
CA ILE A 452 -5.27 13.64 15.43
C ILE A 452 -5.60 14.08 16.86
N LEU A 453 -5.71 15.38 17.12
CA LEU A 453 -6.06 15.89 18.45
C LEU A 453 -7.43 15.37 18.89
N ASP A 454 -8.42 15.38 17.99
CA ASP A 454 -9.74 14.82 18.26
C ASP A 454 -9.65 13.34 18.71
N GLU A 455 -8.85 12.52 18.01
CA GLU A 455 -8.64 11.10 18.31
C GLU A 455 -7.83 10.86 19.59
N LEU A 456 -6.86 11.72 19.90
CA LEU A 456 -6.09 11.64 21.14
C LEU A 456 -6.94 12.03 22.36
N HIS A 457 -7.86 12.98 22.20
CA HIS A 457 -8.78 13.39 23.27
C HIS A 457 -9.94 12.41 23.46
N ASN A 458 -10.44 11.84 22.36
CA ASN A 458 -11.60 10.93 22.36
C ASN A 458 -11.25 9.62 21.63
N PRO A 459 -10.40 8.77 22.23
CA PRO A 459 -9.98 7.53 21.59
C PRO A 459 -11.16 6.57 21.43
N ASP A 460 -11.32 6.05 20.21
CA ASP A 460 -12.30 5.02 19.87
C ASP A 460 -11.85 3.67 20.42
N LYS A 461 -12.39 3.28 21.59
CA LYS A 461 -12.01 2.05 22.29
C LYS A 461 -12.41 0.78 21.54
N ASP A 462 -13.38 0.85 20.63
CA ASP A 462 -13.91 -0.30 19.89
C ASP A 462 -13.05 -0.59 18.64
N PHE A 463 -12.25 0.38 18.19
CA PHE A 463 -11.31 0.18 17.09
C PHE A 463 -10.02 -0.47 17.59
N LYS A 464 -9.89 -1.80 17.42
CA LYS A 464 -8.73 -2.59 17.89
C LYS A 464 -7.69 -2.91 16.84
N ALA A 465 -7.83 -2.45 15.59
CA ALA A 465 -6.89 -2.82 14.56
C ALA A 465 -5.48 -2.31 14.85
N THR A 466 -4.50 -3.18 14.57
CA THR A 466 -3.07 -2.91 14.67
C THR A 466 -2.36 -3.11 13.33
N ARG A 467 -3.06 -3.57 12.28
CA ARG A 467 -2.55 -3.62 10.90
C ARG A 467 -3.58 -3.07 9.91
N TYR A 468 -3.09 -2.60 8.77
CA TYR A 468 -3.92 -2.26 7.62
C TYR A 468 -3.23 -2.69 6.33
N PHE A 469 -4.01 -2.87 5.27
CA PHE A 469 -3.53 -3.30 3.96
C PHE A 469 -4.27 -2.59 2.83
N SER A 470 -3.52 -2.26 1.78
CA SER A 470 -4.06 -1.66 0.56
C SER A 470 -3.88 -2.59 -0.63
N ARG A 471 -4.87 -3.44 -0.91
CA ARG A 471 -4.84 -4.29 -2.12
C ARG A 471 -4.72 -3.45 -3.39
N ALA A 472 -5.31 -2.26 -3.37
CA ALA A 472 -5.26 -1.37 -4.50
C ALA A 472 -3.85 -0.90 -4.87
N SER A 473 -2.96 -0.75 -3.89
CA SER A 473 -1.57 -0.33 -4.13
C SER A 473 -0.66 -1.50 -4.54
N MET A 474 -1.11 -2.74 -4.41
CA MET A 474 -0.32 -3.93 -4.75
C MET A 474 -0.25 -4.18 -6.25
N LEU A 475 0.91 -4.64 -6.71
CA LEU A 475 1.08 -5.13 -8.08
C LEU A 475 0.08 -6.27 -8.33
N GLY A 476 -0.64 -6.21 -9.45
CA GLY A 476 -1.67 -7.20 -9.80
C GLY A 476 -2.86 -7.25 -8.85
N ARG A 477 -2.98 -6.35 -7.86
CA ARG A 477 -3.97 -6.46 -6.78
C ARG A 477 -3.81 -7.75 -5.95
N MET A 478 -2.58 -8.26 -5.83
CA MET A 478 -2.29 -9.38 -4.93
C MET A 478 -2.73 -9.07 -3.50
N ASP A 479 -3.32 -10.05 -2.84
CA ASP A 479 -3.73 -9.94 -1.44
C ASP A 479 -2.71 -10.63 -0.52
N MET A 480 -1.71 -9.86 -0.08
CA MET A 480 -0.69 -10.34 0.86
C MET A 480 -1.23 -10.50 2.28
N SER A 481 -2.44 -10.01 2.59
CA SER A 481 -3.03 -10.23 3.92
C SER A 481 -3.40 -11.70 4.17
N SER A 482 -3.49 -12.50 3.10
CA SER A 482 -3.61 -13.96 3.17
C SER A 482 -2.41 -14.67 3.82
N LEU A 483 -1.29 -13.98 4.01
CA LEU A 483 -0.10 -14.51 4.69
C LEU A 483 -0.07 -14.12 6.18
N TRP A 484 -1.12 -13.48 6.70
CA TRP A 484 -1.19 -13.01 8.09
C TRP A 484 -2.14 -13.90 8.90
N ASP A 485 -1.76 -15.17 9.11
CA ASP A 485 -2.59 -16.17 9.78
C ASP A 485 -3.02 -15.77 11.20
N GLU A 486 -2.21 -14.95 11.87
CA GLU A 486 -2.42 -14.42 13.22
C GLU A 486 -3.35 -13.19 13.27
N TYR A 487 -3.93 -12.76 12.14
CA TYR A 487 -4.81 -11.59 12.04
C TYR A 487 -6.14 -11.89 11.38
N SER A 488 -7.19 -11.24 11.90
CA SER A 488 -8.52 -11.22 11.31
C SER A 488 -8.87 -9.84 10.77
N SER A 489 -9.54 -9.79 9.63
CA SER A 489 -10.05 -8.53 9.08
C SER A 489 -11.15 -7.98 9.97
N MET A 490 -11.11 -6.67 10.24
CA MET A 490 -12.29 -5.95 10.69
C MET A 490 -13.36 -5.96 9.61
N GLU A 491 -14.61 -5.88 10.04
CA GLU A 491 -15.74 -5.75 9.14
C GLU A 491 -15.78 -4.39 8.45
N GLU A 492 -16.41 -4.36 7.28
CA GLU A 492 -16.58 -3.14 6.52
C GLU A 492 -17.56 -2.19 7.23
N ARG A 493 -17.26 -0.89 7.18
CA ARG A 493 -18.07 0.14 7.85
C ARG A 493 -18.41 1.26 6.87
N PRO A 494 -19.63 1.84 6.95
CA PRO A 494 -19.95 3.01 6.16
C PRO A 494 -19.05 4.20 6.53
N GLY A 495 -18.88 5.14 5.60
CA GLY A 495 -18.26 6.43 5.89
C GLY A 495 -19.21 7.39 6.60
N PRO A 496 -18.83 8.68 6.70
CA PRO A 496 -19.65 9.71 7.30
C PRO A 496 -21.03 9.86 6.65
N LEU A 497 -22.02 10.21 7.48
CA LEU A 497 -23.39 10.46 7.04
C LEU A 497 -23.44 11.61 6.02
N ILE A 498 -24.21 11.41 4.95
CA ILE A 498 -24.53 12.46 3.99
C ILE A 498 -25.84 13.11 4.45
N HIS A 499 -25.81 14.38 4.81
CA HIS A 499 -26.99 15.07 5.33
C HIS A 499 -28.01 15.44 4.23
N ASN A 500 -27.54 15.90 3.06
CA ASN A 500 -28.42 16.27 1.96
C ASN A 500 -28.58 15.11 0.96
N THR A 501 -29.61 14.29 1.17
CA THR A 501 -29.83 13.04 0.40
C THR A 501 -31.01 13.11 -0.57
N THR A 502 -31.73 14.24 -0.69
CA THR A 502 -32.94 14.37 -1.54
C THR A 502 -32.70 13.91 -2.98
N ARG A 503 -31.56 14.29 -3.56
CA ARG A 503 -31.16 13.84 -4.89
C ARG A 503 -30.88 12.33 -4.93
N LEU A 504 -30.20 11.78 -3.92
CA LEU A 504 -29.86 10.36 -3.85
C LEU A 504 -31.12 9.50 -3.66
N ASN A 505 -32.04 9.93 -2.80
CA ASN A 505 -33.36 9.31 -2.63
C ASN A 505 -34.14 9.31 -3.95
N THR A 506 -34.15 10.44 -4.67
CA THR A 506 -34.80 10.53 -5.98
C THR A 506 -34.18 9.55 -6.98
N LEU A 507 -32.85 9.44 -7.01
CA LEU A 507 -32.16 8.49 -7.89
C LEU A 507 -32.43 7.03 -7.51
N LEU A 508 -32.48 6.72 -6.21
CA LEU A 508 -32.80 5.39 -5.70
C LEU A 508 -34.23 5.00 -6.10
N ASN A 509 -35.21 5.87 -5.86
CA ASN A 509 -36.61 5.64 -6.19
C ASN A 509 -36.83 5.45 -7.69
N ARG A 510 -36.09 6.21 -8.52
CA ARG A 510 -36.11 6.07 -9.99
C ARG A 510 -35.28 4.90 -10.51
N LYS A 511 -34.64 4.10 -9.65
CA LYS A 511 -33.72 2.99 -10.01
C LYS A 511 -32.56 3.43 -10.93
N ASN A 512 -32.12 4.67 -10.78
CA ASN A 512 -30.99 5.26 -11.51
C ASN A 512 -29.65 5.06 -10.78
N LEU A 513 -29.65 4.35 -9.65
CA LEU A 513 -28.46 3.95 -8.91
C LEU A 513 -28.08 2.51 -9.28
N ASN A 514 -26.83 2.31 -9.69
CA ASN A 514 -26.31 0.99 -10.02
C ASN A 514 -25.86 0.29 -8.74
N PHE A 515 -26.57 -0.73 -8.31
CA PHE A 515 -26.16 -1.57 -7.18
C PHE A 515 -24.86 -2.31 -7.50
N LEU A 516 -23.91 -2.29 -6.57
CA LEU A 516 -22.64 -3.00 -6.69
C LEU A 516 -22.67 -4.29 -5.86
N TYR A 517 -22.80 -4.14 -4.54
CA TYR A 517 -22.82 -5.20 -3.54
C TYR A 517 -23.46 -4.71 -2.25
N SER A 518 -23.54 -5.59 -1.26
CA SER A 518 -23.95 -5.25 0.10
C SER A 518 -22.96 -5.83 1.10
N PHE A 519 -22.75 -5.16 2.22
CA PHE A 519 -21.95 -5.65 3.35
C PHE A 519 -22.73 -5.52 4.65
N LYS A 520 -22.24 -6.19 5.69
CA LYS A 520 -22.70 -6.01 7.07
C LYS A 520 -21.59 -5.35 7.87
N ASP A 521 -21.99 -4.45 8.76
CA ASP A 521 -21.09 -3.92 9.78
C ASP A 521 -21.11 -4.80 11.04
N SER A 522 -20.26 -4.44 12.01
CA SER A 522 -20.10 -5.16 13.28
C SER A 522 -21.36 -5.23 14.13
N GLY A 523 -22.39 -4.45 13.81
CA GLY A 523 -23.71 -4.49 14.45
C GLY A 523 -24.71 -5.35 13.67
N GLU A 524 -24.24 -6.17 12.72
CA GLU A 524 -25.05 -6.95 11.78
C GLU A 524 -25.98 -6.10 10.90
N GLN A 525 -25.78 -4.78 10.86
CA GLN A 525 -26.57 -3.89 10.03
C GLN A 525 -26.13 -4.02 8.57
N THR A 526 -27.09 -4.32 7.70
CA THR A 526 -26.82 -4.45 6.27
C THR A 526 -26.83 -3.09 5.58
N TYR A 527 -25.80 -2.86 4.77
CA TYR A 527 -25.65 -1.70 3.92
C TYR A 527 -25.55 -2.10 2.46
N ASP A 528 -26.16 -1.30 1.59
CA ASP A 528 -26.16 -1.50 0.14
C ASP A 528 -25.27 -0.44 -0.52
N VAL A 529 -24.37 -0.87 -1.40
CA VAL A 529 -23.41 0.01 -2.09
C VAL A 529 -23.89 0.29 -3.51
N TYR A 530 -23.98 1.58 -3.84
CA TYR A 530 -24.48 2.05 -5.13
C TYR A 530 -23.49 2.97 -5.83
N ARG A 531 -23.44 2.88 -7.15
CA ARG A 531 -22.70 3.80 -8.02
C ARG A 531 -23.64 4.69 -8.82
N TYR A 532 -23.31 5.97 -8.91
CA TYR A 532 -23.90 6.91 -9.86
C TYR A 532 -22.80 7.74 -10.50
N LYS A 533 -22.65 7.62 -11.82
CA LYS A 533 -21.51 8.17 -12.56
C LYS A 533 -20.20 7.69 -11.93
N ASN A 534 -19.34 8.61 -11.49
CA ASN A 534 -18.04 8.31 -10.89
C ASN A 534 -18.06 8.25 -9.35
N ASN A 535 -19.22 8.47 -8.73
CA ASN A 535 -19.35 8.48 -7.28
C ASN A 535 -19.99 7.19 -6.78
N VAL A 536 -19.54 6.72 -5.62
CA VAL A 536 -20.08 5.55 -4.94
C VAL A 536 -20.61 5.98 -3.58
N TYR A 537 -21.76 5.46 -3.20
CA TYR A 537 -22.48 5.79 -1.98
C TYR A 537 -22.92 4.52 -1.28
N VAL A 538 -23.07 4.60 0.03
CA VAL A 538 -23.58 3.53 0.86
C VAL A 538 -24.96 3.92 1.36
N HIS A 539 -25.91 3.00 1.36
CA HIS A 539 -27.28 3.22 1.78
C HIS A 539 -27.67 2.21 2.86
N SER A 540 -28.20 2.69 3.99
CA SER A 540 -28.82 1.83 4.99
C SER A 540 -30.30 1.66 4.68
N ALA A 541 -30.71 0.45 4.32
CA ALA A 541 -32.11 0.13 4.11
C ALA A 541 -32.96 0.27 5.41
N ARG A 542 -32.33 0.09 6.59
CA ARG A 542 -32.99 0.21 7.89
C ARG A 542 -33.33 1.65 8.22
N THR A 543 -32.39 2.57 8.02
CA THR A 543 -32.57 3.98 8.42
C THR A 543 -32.95 4.90 7.26
N GLY A 544 -32.90 4.43 6.01
CA GLY A 544 -33.11 5.25 4.82
C GLY A 544 -32.02 6.32 4.60
N LYS A 545 -30.86 6.17 5.25
CA LYS A 545 -29.77 7.16 5.25
C LYS A 545 -28.68 6.79 4.25
N PHE A 546 -28.05 7.80 3.67
CA PHE A 546 -26.87 7.64 2.81
C PHE A 546 -25.59 8.04 3.52
N TYR A 547 -24.52 7.34 3.21
CA TYR A 547 -23.19 7.51 3.78
C TYR A 547 -22.16 7.58 2.65
N GLN A 548 -21.02 8.20 2.95
CA GLN A 548 -19.87 8.13 2.06
C GLN A 548 -19.38 6.69 1.94
N TYR A 549 -18.89 6.32 0.76
CA TYR A 549 -18.31 5.01 0.53
C TYR A 549 -16.86 4.98 0.97
N ARG A 550 -16.53 4.04 1.87
CA ARG A 550 -15.17 3.68 2.23
C ARG A 550 -14.76 2.50 1.38
N ASN A 551 -13.77 2.68 0.51
CA ASN A 551 -13.38 1.61 -0.39
C ASN A 551 -12.50 0.58 0.35
N PRO A 552 -12.99 -0.65 0.60
CA PRO A 552 -12.25 -1.66 1.36
C PRO A 552 -10.97 -2.13 0.63
N HIS A 553 -10.82 -1.83 -0.66
CA HIS A 553 -9.62 -2.14 -1.42
C HIS A 553 -8.50 -1.11 -1.21
N TYR A 554 -8.83 0.09 -0.74
CA TYR A 554 -7.85 1.13 -0.41
C TYR A 554 -7.27 0.90 0.97
N PHE A 555 -8.13 0.64 1.96
CA PHE A 555 -7.70 0.31 3.30
C PHE A 555 -8.63 -0.75 3.88
N LYS A 556 -8.03 -1.89 4.24
CA LYS A 556 -8.64 -2.95 5.03
C LYS A 556 -7.88 -3.05 6.34
N TYR A 557 -8.57 -3.12 7.46
CA TYR A 557 -7.99 -3.07 8.80
C TYR A 557 -8.04 -4.45 9.45
N PHE A 558 -7.05 -4.76 10.29
CA PHE A 558 -6.86 -6.10 10.84
C PHE A 558 -6.55 -6.04 12.33
N VAL A 559 -7.19 -6.94 13.08
CA VAL A 559 -7.02 -7.16 14.51
C VAL A 559 -6.21 -8.44 14.69
N LYS A 560 -5.28 -8.45 15.64
CA LYS A 560 -4.52 -9.66 15.97
C LYS A 560 -5.43 -10.62 16.75
N ASN A 561 -5.39 -11.91 16.43
CA ASN A 561 -6.31 -12.90 17.01
C ASN A 561 -6.09 -13.10 18.52
N ASP A 562 -4.84 -12.97 18.99
CA ASP A 562 -4.44 -13.35 20.36
C ASP A 562 -4.08 -12.17 21.29
N ASP A 563 -4.35 -10.91 20.90
CA ASP A 563 -4.10 -9.75 21.78
C ASP A 563 -5.24 -8.73 21.67
N TYR A 564 -6.29 -8.91 22.48
CA TYR A 564 -7.02 -7.85 23.22
C TYR A 564 -8.02 -8.42 24.22
#